data_AF-A0A4R1KDH3-F1
#
_entry.id   AF-A0A4R1KDH3-F1
#
_cell.length_a   1.000
_cell.length_b   1.000
_cell.length_c   1.000
_cell.angle_alpha   90.00
_cell.angle_beta   90.00
_cell.angle_gamma   90.00
#
_symmetry.space_group_name_H-M   'P 1'
#
loop_
_entity.id
_entity.type
_entity.pdbx_description
1 polymer ?
#
loop_
_entity_poly.entity_id
_entity_poly.type
_entity_poly.pdbx_seq_one_letter_code
_entity_poly.pdbx_strand_id
1 'polypeptide(L)'
;MKVSHSKNQYFITLLLICVSAPLRAMPAIHNGLDALWHHQYNEAEQVFSQLAEQGNAHAMYWLGNTYQLEGGMKRLDAGRILLRAAQMGDPWAMYRLTPDNGLSFCSIWPCSSKWKSKAVEGWEKLSKQGNGKATFALLLHKEDSYWYRLTKWLPGMGQEKLNKIAIRSFNQGYQGSAVYLFKNDKSKKLKYLTQSANNGFIPAYSLLSTYYESRKNVKLMNKYKKLAVQSGDRDFIKYLFVSYIRGWGEYDKNIDKAYYYGSIISLYGEDLSIFFKKNGSQKYRLNTKISSAKKNLLSKKAKEFVNTHPPYYYYDEFHQPFGLMNF
;
A
#
# COMPACT_ATOMS: atom_id res chain seq x y z
N MET A 1 -68.92 45.60 -0.12
CA MET A 1 -67.91 45.36 0.94
C MET A 1 -68.29 44.04 1.61
N LYS A 2 -67.50 42.97 1.71
CA LYS A 2 -66.11 42.63 1.43
C LYS A 2 -66.11 41.15 1.00
N VAL A 3 -65.38 40.85 -0.07
CA VAL A 3 -65.03 39.49 -0.49
C VAL A 3 -63.98 38.94 0.48
N SER A 4 -64.12 37.67 0.89
CA SER A 4 -63.07 36.93 1.59
C SER A 4 -63.04 35.50 1.04
N HIS A 5 -62.17 35.29 0.05
CA HIS A 5 -61.76 33.95 -0.39
C HIS A 5 -60.60 33.49 0.48
N SER A 6 -60.84 32.46 1.29
CA SER A 6 -59.80 31.70 1.97
C SER A 6 -59.09 30.80 0.95
N LYS A 7 -57.88 31.19 0.54
CA LYS A 7 -56.88 30.27 -0.02
C LYS A 7 -55.92 29.94 1.13
N ASN A 8 -55.92 28.71 1.62
CA ASN A 8 -54.81 28.22 2.44
C ASN A 8 -54.09 27.09 1.70
N GLN A 9 -52.83 27.39 1.41
CA GLN A 9 -51.87 26.58 0.68
C GLN A 9 -51.46 25.35 1.49
N TYR A 10 -51.46 24.20 0.83
CA TYR A 10 -50.78 23.01 1.33
C TYR A 10 -49.27 23.25 1.33
N PHE A 11 -48.67 23.41 2.51
CA PHE A 11 -47.22 23.28 2.69
C PHE A 11 -46.85 21.81 2.54
N ILE A 12 -46.43 21.40 1.34
CA ILE A 12 -45.74 20.13 1.14
C ILE A 12 -44.29 20.35 1.55
N THR A 13 -43.96 19.96 2.78
CA THR A 13 -42.56 19.88 3.24
C THR A 13 -41.90 18.73 2.49
N LEU A 14 -41.18 19.03 1.41
CA LEU A 14 -40.36 18.07 0.70
C LEU A 14 -39.19 17.68 1.62
N LEU A 15 -39.37 16.59 2.38
CA LEU A 15 -38.30 15.99 3.16
C LEU A 15 -37.29 15.40 2.16
N LEU A 16 -36.26 16.18 1.84
CA LEU A 16 -35.06 15.71 1.15
C LEU A 16 -34.38 14.69 2.07
N ILE A 17 -34.73 13.41 1.88
CA ILE A 17 -33.99 12.30 2.45
C ILE A 17 -32.64 12.29 1.72
N CYS A 18 -31.65 12.98 2.28
CA CYS A 18 -30.25 12.79 1.94
C CYS A 18 -29.86 11.36 2.33
N VAL A 19 -30.17 10.40 1.45
CA VAL A 19 -29.64 9.04 1.55
C VAL A 19 -28.13 9.19 1.53
N SER A 20 -27.53 8.83 2.65
CA SER A 20 -26.12 8.97 2.92
C SER A 20 -25.30 8.24 1.83
N ALA A 21 -24.49 9.01 1.11
CA ALA A 21 -23.55 8.53 0.10
C ALA A 21 -22.33 7.70 0.60
N PRO A 22 -21.97 7.58 1.91
CA PRO A 22 -20.66 7.01 2.26
C PRO A 22 -20.59 5.49 2.09
N LEU A 23 -21.72 4.76 2.16
CA LEU A 23 -21.69 3.30 2.07
C LEU A 23 -21.39 2.80 0.65
N ARG A 24 -21.81 3.54 -0.39
CA ARG A 24 -21.59 3.17 -1.80
C ARG A 24 -20.19 3.55 -2.30
N ALA A 25 -19.56 4.54 -1.66
CA ALA A 25 -18.22 5.03 -2.01
C ALA A 25 -17.09 4.11 -1.55
N MET A 26 -17.25 3.37 -0.43
CA MET A 26 -16.20 2.49 0.11
C MET A 26 -15.87 1.28 -0.79
N PRO A 27 -16.85 0.52 -1.31
CA PRO A 27 -16.57 -0.56 -2.26
C PRO A 27 -15.90 -0.03 -3.54
N ALA A 28 -16.28 1.17 -3.98
CA ALA A 28 -15.78 1.74 -5.23
C ALA A 28 -14.31 2.16 -5.14
N ILE A 29 -13.86 2.75 -4.03
CA ILE A 29 -12.43 3.06 -3.84
C ILE A 29 -11.60 1.77 -3.77
N HIS A 30 -12.11 0.72 -3.13
CA HIS A 30 -11.41 -0.56 -3.04
C HIS A 30 -11.16 -1.17 -4.42
N ASN A 31 -12.10 -1.08 -5.36
CA ASN A 31 -11.89 -1.55 -6.73
C ASN A 31 -10.74 -0.78 -7.43
N GLY A 32 -10.67 0.54 -7.24
CA GLY A 32 -9.58 1.33 -7.80
C GLY A 32 -8.23 0.98 -7.18
N LEU A 33 -8.19 0.70 -5.87
CA LEU A 33 -6.99 0.23 -5.18
C LEU A 33 -6.58 -1.17 -5.61
N ASP A 34 -7.54 -2.08 -5.83
CA ASP A 34 -7.27 -3.44 -6.32
C ASP A 34 -6.65 -3.42 -7.71
N ALA A 35 -7.24 -2.64 -8.63
CA ALA A 35 -6.66 -2.39 -9.95
C ALA A 35 -5.25 -1.80 -9.84
N LEU A 36 -5.04 -0.84 -8.93
CA LEU A 36 -3.73 -0.25 -8.69
C LEU A 36 -2.72 -1.28 -8.16
N TRP A 37 -3.12 -2.12 -7.21
CA TRP A 37 -2.30 -3.21 -6.66
C TRP A 37 -1.92 -4.24 -7.72
N HIS A 38 -2.76 -4.39 -8.75
CA HIS A 38 -2.53 -5.28 -9.88
C HIS A 38 -1.89 -4.61 -11.12
N HIS A 39 -1.35 -3.39 -10.96
CA HIS A 39 -0.72 -2.60 -12.04
C HIS A 39 -1.67 -2.29 -13.23
N GLN A 40 -2.98 -2.33 -13.00
CA GLN A 40 -4.01 -1.95 -13.97
C GLN A 40 -4.26 -0.44 -13.87
N TYR A 41 -3.25 0.37 -14.20
CA TYR A 41 -3.29 1.82 -13.97
C TYR A 41 -4.45 2.53 -14.68
N ASN A 42 -4.77 2.14 -15.91
CA ASN A 42 -5.90 2.72 -16.67
C ASN A 42 -7.25 2.47 -15.98
N GLU A 43 -7.42 1.28 -15.39
CA GLU A 43 -8.65 0.94 -14.66
C GLU A 43 -8.72 1.69 -13.32
N ALA A 44 -7.60 1.74 -12.60
CA ALA A 44 -7.48 2.55 -11.38
C ALA A 44 -7.78 4.04 -11.66
N GLU A 45 -7.22 4.61 -12.72
CA GLU A 45 -7.50 5.98 -13.17
C GLU A 45 -8.98 6.19 -13.46
N GLN A 46 -9.62 5.29 -14.20
CA GLN A 46 -11.04 5.40 -14.53
C GLN A 46 -11.91 5.42 -13.26
N VAL A 47 -11.66 4.48 -12.33
CA VAL A 47 -12.40 4.39 -11.07
C VAL A 47 -12.19 5.63 -10.21
N PHE A 48 -10.93 6.06 -10.02
CA PHE A 48 -10.63 7.21 -9.18
C PHE A 48 -11.14 8.52 -9.80
N SER A 49 -11.08 8.66 -11.13
CA SER A 49 -11.62 9.83 -11.83
C SER A 49 -13.13 9.95 -11.64
N GLN A 50 -13.88 8.85 -11.85
CA GLN A 50 -15.33 8.84 -11.65
C GLN A 50 -15.73 9.22 -10.22
N LEU A 51 -15.02 8.71 -9.22
CA LEU A 51 -15.28 9.04 -7.81
C LEU A 51 -14.87 10.48 -7.48
N ALA A 52 -13.77 10.96 -8.06
CA ALA A 52 -13.30 12.33 -7.89
C ALA A 52 -14.28 13.35 -8.49
N GLU A 53 -14.90 13.04 -9.63
CA GLU A 53 -15.98 13.84 -10.25
C GLU A 53 -17.21 13.95 -9.35
N GLN A 54 -17.49 12.92 -8.55
CA GLN A 54 -18.55 12.91 -7.54
C GLN A 54 -18.16 13.66 -6.24
N GLY A 55 -17.00 14.31 -6.21
CA GLY A 55 -16.53 15.09 -5.07
C GLY A 55 -15.76 14.27 -4.02
N ASN A 56 -15.36 13.02 -4.32
CA ASN A 56 -14.58 12.23 -3.39
C ASN A 56 -13.11 12.70 -3.37
N ALA A 57 -12.75 13.47 -2.34
CA ALA A 57 -11.39 14.00 -2.17
C ALA A 57 -10.33 12.89 -2.04
N HIS A 58 -10.65 11.77 -1.40
CA HIS A 58 -9.72 10.67 -1.21
C HIS A 58 -9.48 9.88 -2.50
N ALA A 59 -10.51 9.71 -3.33
CA ALA A 59 -10.32 9.16 -4.67
C ALA A 59 -9.44 10.08 -5.54
N MET A 60 -9.61 11.40 -5.43
CA MET A 60 -8.74 12.36 -6.12
C MET A 60 -7.28 12.28 -5.62
N TYR A 61 -7.05 12.03 -4.33
CA TYR A 61 -5.71 11.71 -3.82
C TYR A 61 -5.13 10.48 -4.50
N TRP A 62 -5.89 9.39 -4.60
CA TRP A 62 -5.45 8.16 -5.26
C TRP A 62 -5.25 8.31 -6.78
N LEU A 63 -6.05 9.14 -7.44
CA LEU A 63 -5.83 9.53 -8.84
C LEU A 63 -4.46 10.20 -9.01
N GLY A 64 -4.14 11.17 -8.17
CA GLY A 64 -2.85 11.85 -8.18
C GLY A 64 -1.66 10.92 -7.92
N ASN A 65 -1.84 9.85 -7.13
CA ASN A 65 -0.81 8.82 -6.92
C ASN A 65 -0.71 7.87 -8.12
N THR A 66 -1.83 7.52 -8.76
CA THR A 66 -1.87 6.68 -9.97
C THR A 66 -1.06 7.35 -11.09
N TYR A 67 -1.27 8.65 -11.32
CA TYR A 67 -0.53 9.43 -12.32
C TYR A 67 0.98 9.51 -12.04
N GLN A 68 1.39 9.48 -10.76
CA GLN A 68 2.81 9.44 -10.41
C GLN A 68 3.45 8.09 -10.74
N LEU A 69 2.72 7.01 -10.49
CA LEU A 69 3.17 5.63 -10.70
C LEU A 69 3.27 5.29 -12.19
N GLU A 70 2.31 5.72 -13.01
CA GLU A 70 2.38 5.58 -14.47
C GLU A 70 3.57 6.33 -15.08
N GLY A 71 3.94 7.47 -14.50
CA GLY A 71 5.08 8.26 -14.95
C GLY A 71 4.81 9.06 -16.23
N GLY A 72 5.86 9.34 -17.01
CA GLY A 72 5.78 10.14 -18.23
C GLY A 72 5.17 11.53 -18.01
N MET A 73 4.39 12.00 -19.00
CA MET A 73 3.72 13.32 -18.93
C MET A 73 2.65 13.39 -17.84
N LYS A 74 1.98 12.28 -17.48
CA LYS A 74 0.96 12.25 -16.41
C LYS A 74 1.52 12.69 -15.06
N ARG A 75 2.82 12.45 -14.81
CA ARG A 75 3.48 12.93 -13.59
C ARG A 75 3.44 14.46 -13.46
N LEU A 76 3.33 15.19 -14.58
CA LEU A 76 3.16 16.64 -14.58
C LEU A 76 1.74 17.08 -14.19
N ASP A 77 0.73 16.21 -14.20
CA ASP A 77 -0.61 16.58 -13.73
C ASP A 77 -0.87 16.15 -12.29
N ALA A 78 -0.10 15.17 -11.79
CA ALA A 78 -0.26 14.62 -10.45
C ALA A 78 -0.26 15.67 -9.33
N GLY A 79 0.63 16.66 -9.37
CA GLY A 79 0.71 17.67 -8.32
C GLY A 79 -0.49 18.61 -8.30
N ARG A 80 -1.04 18.95 -9.48
CA ARG A 80 -2.29 19.72 -9.60
C ARG A 80 -3.47 18.93 -9.06
N ILE A 81 -3.54 17.63 -9.37
CA ILE A 81 -4.58 16.72 -8.87
C ILE A 81 -4.50 16.60 -7.34
N LEU A 82 -3.30 16.42 -6.79
CA LEU A 82 -3.09 16.37 -5.33
C LEU A 82 -3.44 17.71 -4.65
N LEU A 83 -3.10 18.84 -5.26
CA LEU A 83 -3.51 20.15 -4.74
C LEU A 83 -5.03 20.27 -4.66
N ARG A 84 -5.74 19.83 -5.69
CA ARG A 84 -7.20 19.84 -5.70
C ARG A 84 -7.78 18.89 -4.64
N ALA A 85 -7.21 17.70 -4.47
CA ALA A 85 -7.59 16.78 -3.39
C ALA A 85 -7.40 17.41 -1.99
N ALA A 86 -6.28 18.11 -1.77
CA ALA A 86 -6.03 18.83 -0.52
C ALA A 86 -7.01 19.99 -0.32
N GLN A 87 -7.36 20.74 -1.38
CA GLN A 87 -8.37 21.79 -1.32
C GLN A 87 -9.77 21.23 -1.00
N MET A 88 -10.07 20.02 -1.46
CA MET A 88 -11.32 19.30 -1.17
C MET A 88 -11.35 18.68 0.24
N GLY A 89 -10.26 18.73 1.00
CA GLY A 89 -10.24 18.29 2.39
C GLY A 89 -9.54 16.95 2.65
N ASP A 90 -8.87 16.33 1.66
CA ASP A 90 -8.19 15.06 1.89
C ASP A 90 -6.90 15.25 2.73
N PRO A 91 -6.81 14.67 3.94
CA PRO A 91 -5.68 14.93 4.84
C PRO A 91 -4.38 14.27 4.37
N TRP A 92 -4.44 13.19 3.58
CA TRP A 92 -3.25 12.56 3.02
C TRP A 92 -2.66 13.39 1.87
N ALA A 93 -3.51 14.00 1.03
CA ALA A 93 -3.10 14.97 0.02
C ALA A 93 -2.51 16.23 0.65
N MET A 94 -3.13 16.75 1.71
CA MET A 94 -2.58 17.88 2.46
C MET A 94 -1.18 17.56 2.99
N TYR A 95 -0.98 16.40 3.62
CA TYR A 95 0.32 16.00 4.12
C TYR A 95 1.37 15.84 3.01
N ARG A 96 0.98 15.39 1.81
CA ARG A 96 1.87 15.32 0.64
C ARG A 96 2.35 16.68 0.16
N LEU A 97 1.69 17.78 0.52
CA LEU A 97 2.01 19.14 0.09
C LEU A 97 2.66 19.98 1.19
N THR A 98 3.22 19.34 2.23
CA THR A 98 3.99 20.05 3.26
C THR A 98 5.47 20.14 2.86
N PRO A 99 6.15 21.30 3.00
CA PRO A 99 7.54 21.46 2.56
C PRO A 99 8.57 20.59 3.31
N ASP A 100 8.26 20.25 4.56
CA ASP A 100 9.11 19.42 5.42
C ASP A 100 8.94 17.92 5.17
N ASN A 101 7.92 17.54 4.40
CA ASN A 101 7.83 16.21 3.84
C ASN A 101 8.88 16.17 2.72
N GLY A 102 10.05 15.53 2.93
CA GLY A 102 11.23 15.57 2.02
C GLY A 102 11.07 14.89 0.66
N LEU A 103 9.84 14.80 0.22
CA LEU A 103 9.15 13.75 -0.51
C LEU A 103 7.86 14.30 -1.14
N SER A 104 7.39 15.44 -0.61
CA SER A 104 6.59 16.39 -1.35
C SER A 104 7.36 16.84 -2.58
N PHE A 105 6.68 16.91 -3.72
CA PHE A 105 7.28 17.39 -4.97
C PHE A 105 7.31 18.93 -5.00
N CYS A 106 7.63 19.56 -3.87
CA CYS A 106 7.61 21.02 -3.74
C CYS A 106 8.63 21.73 -4.63
N SER A 107 9.59 20.98 -5.18
CA SER A 107 10.49 21.48 -6.22
C SER A 107 9.77 21.80 -7.54
N ILE A 108 8.59 21.23 -7.77
CA ILE A 108 7.80 21.37 -9.01
C ILE A 108 6.38 21.90 -8.70
N TRP A 109 5.80 21.56 -7.55
CA TRP A 109 4.40 21.81 -7.21
C TRP A 109 4.23 22.75 -6.02
N PRO A 110 3.14 23.54 -5.96
CA PRO A 110 2.94 24.51 -4.90
C PRO A 110 2.64 23.81 -3.57
N CYS A 111 3.60 23.89 -2.66
CA CYS A 111 3.46 23.40 -1.30
C CYS A 111 3.29 24.54 -0.30
N SER A 112 2.76 24.20 0.87
CA SER A 112 2.60 25.17 1.95
C SER A 112 2.62 24.48 3.30
N SER A 113 3.34 25.07 4.26
CA SER A 113 3.38 24.59 5.64
C SER A 113 2.00 24.57 6.30
N LYS A 114 1.05 25.40 5.81
CA LYS A 114 -0.35 25.42 6.28
C LYS A 114 -1.06 24.08 6.14
N TRP A 115 -0.60 23.22 5.24
CA TRP A 115 -1.24 21.93 5.01
C TRP A 115 -0.98 20.93 6.14
N LYS A 116 0.13 21.09 6.90
CA LYS A 116 0.51 20.14 7.94
C LYS A 116 -0.51 20.11 9.08
N SER A 117 -0.90 21.27 9.61
CA SER A 117 -1.90 21.33 10.68
C SER A 117 -3.27 20.84 10.20
N LYS A 118 -3.68 21.22 8.98
CA LYS A 118 -4.95 20.76 8.39
C LYS A 118 -4.99 19.25 8.16
N ALA A 119 -3.89 18.64 7.74
CA ALA A 119 -3.77 17.19 7.62
C ALA A 119 -4.00 16.51 8.98
N VAL A 120 -3.36 17.03 10.03
CA VAL A 120 -3.52 16.52 11.41
C VAL A 120 -4.97 16.65 11.88
N GLU A 121 -5.59 17.81 11.71
CA GLU A 121 -7.02 18.03 12.03
C GLU A 121 -7.93 17.03 11.30
N GLY A 122 -7.69 16.81 10.00
CA GLY A 122 -8.44 15.84 9.21
C GLY A 122 -8.25 14.40 9.71
N TRP A 123 -7.02 13.99 10.02
CA TRP A 123 -6.76 12.67 10.61
C TRP A 123 -7.36 12.52 12.00
N GLU A 124 -7.37 13.55 12.83
CA GLU A 124 -8.04 13.52 14.15
C GLU A 124 -9.54 13.27 14.01
N LYS A 125 -10.20 13.95 13.08
CA LYS A 125 -11.62 13.74 12.79
C LYS A 125 -11.89 12.30 12.34
N LEU A 126 -11.11 11.80 11.38
CA LEU A 126 -11.25 10.43 10.87
C LEU A 126 -10.92 9.38 11.94
N SER A 127 -9.89 9.61 12.75
CA SER A 127 -9.50 8.75 13.88
C SER A 127 -10.62 8.63 14.92
N LYS A 128 -11.32 9.74 15.22
CA LYS A 128 -12.48 9.75 16.13
C LYS A 128 -13.65 8.94 15.57
N GLN A 129 -13.78 8.87 14.24
CA GLN A 129 -14.76 8.04 13.54
C GLN A 129 -14.34 6.57 13.39
N GLY A 130 -13.20 6.17 13.96
CA GLY A 130 -12.74 4.78 13.91
C GLY A 130 -11.89 4.43 12.69
N ASN A 131 -11.38 5.41 11.94
CA ASN A 131 -10.47 5.13 10.81
C ASN A 131 -9.06 4.75 11.32
N GLY A 132 -8.69 3.48 11.18
CA GLY A 132 -7.38 2.97 11.63
C GLY A 132 -6.20 3.64 10.93
N LYS A 133 -6.27 3.85 9.62
CA LYS A 133 -5.21 4.52 8.85
C LYS A 133 -4.98 5.94 9.36
N ALA A 134 -6.03 6.69 9.69
CA ALA A 134 -5.90 8.01 10.28
C ALA A 134 -5.27 7.97 11.69
N THR A 135 -5.65 7.01 12.54
CA THR A 135 -4.96 6.79 13.82
C THR A 135 -3.48 6.48 13.62
N PHE A 136 -3.13 5.69 12.60
CA PHE A 136 -1.75 5.39 12.28
C PHE A 136 -0.98 6.60 11.74
N ALA A 137 -1.62 7.45 10.93
CA ALA A 137 -1.02 8.70 10.47
C ALA A 137 -0.68 9.62 11.67
N LEU A 138 -1.57 9.73 12.65
CA LEU A 138 -1.31 10.44 13.91
C LEU A 138 -0.18 9.81 14.72
N LEU A 139 -0.05 8.47 14.70
CA LEU A 139 1.09 7.78 15.30
C LEU A 139 2.40 8.21 14.65
N LEU A 140 2.49 8.13 13.32
CA LEU A 140 3.71 8.49 12.58
C LEU A 140 4.05 9.97 12.79
N HIS A 141 3.06 10.85 12.74
CA HIS A 141 3.24 12.27 13.03
C HIS A 141 3.78 12.51 14.46
N LYS A 142 3.29 11.74 15.44
CA LYS A 142 3.76 11.83 16.82
C LYS A 142 5.17 11.26 17.00
N GLU A 143 5.48 10.15 16.34
CA GLU A 143 6.82 9.54 16.33
C GLU A 143 7.87 10.48 15.75
N ASP A 144 7.48 11.30 14.77
CA ASP A 144 8.36 12.29 14.16
C ASP A 144 8.80 13.41 15.12
N SER A 145 8.06 13.64 16.21
CA SER A 145 8.38 14.69 17.18
C SER A 145 9.69 14.42 17.94
N TYR A 146 10.43 15.50 18.22
CA TYR A 146 11.68 15.44 18.99
C TYR A 146 11.53 14.67 20.31
N TRP A 147 10.46 14.94 21.06
CA TRP A 147 10.19 14.29 22.33
C TRP A 147 10.08 12.76 22.22
N TYR A 148 9.37 12.25 21.22
CA TYR A 148 9.22 10.80 21.03
C TYR A 148 10.50 10.15 20.51
N ARG A 149 11.29 10.86 19.70
CA ARG A 149 12.61 10.39 19.29
C ARG A 149 13.56 10.28 20.49
N LEU A 150 13.58 11.28 21.36
CA LEU A 150 14.44 11.32 22.55
C LEU A 150 14.03 10.27 23.61
N THR A 151 12.73 10.09 23.81
CA THR A 151 12.18 9.22 24.88
C THR A 151 11.83 7.81 24.40
N LYS A 152 12.26 7.43 23.19
CA LYS A 152 11.85 6.15 22.54
C LYS A 152 12.21 4.92 23.37
N TRP A 153 13.38 4.94 24.01
CA TRP A 153 13.95 3.83 24.79
C TRP A 153 13.50 3.80 26.26
N LEU A 154 12.81 4.84 26.74
CA LEU A 154 12.37 4.93 28.14
C LEU A 154 11.12 4.05 28.37
N PRO A 155 11.14 3.14 29.37
CA PRO A 155 9.96 2.35 29.74
C PRO A 155 8.75 3.22 30.06
N GLY A 156 7.55 2.82 29.62
CA GLY A 156 6.32 3.60 29.81
C GLY A 156 6.18 4.83 28.89
N MET A 157 7.20 5.15 28.09
CA MET A 157 7.25 6.36 27.26
C MET A 157 7.27 6.04 25.76
N GLY A 158 8.16 6.66 24.98
CA GLY A 158 8.05 6.87 23.54
C GLY A 158 7.53 5.65 22.79
N GLN A 159 8.28 4.54 22.75
CA GLN A 159 7.87 3.37 21.98
C GLN A 159 6.64 2.66 22.56
N GLU A 160 6.50 2.59 23.88
CA GLU A 160 5.37 1.89 24.50
C GLU A 160 4.05 2.64 24.27
N LYS A 161 4.09 3.98 24.33
CA LYS A 161 2.97 4.85 23.98
C LYS A 161 2.63 4.76 22.49
N LEU A 162 3.63 4.74 21.60
CA LEU A 162 3.40 4.54 20.16
C LEU A 162 2.78 3.17 19.89
N ASN A 163 3.26 2.11 20.55
CA ASN A 163 2.68 0.77 20.44
C ASN A 163 1.20 0.72 20.86
N LYS A 164 0.79 1.48 21.89
CA LYS A 164 -0.62 1.59 22.28
C LYS A 164 -1.46 2.23 21.18
N ILE A 165 -0.95 3.28 20.52
CA ILE A 165 -1.64 3.91 19.38
C ILE A 165 -1.69 2.95 18.18
N ALA A 166 -0.63 2.19 17.90
CA ALA A 166 -0.61 1.20 16.82
C ALA A 166 -1.62 0.07 17.07
N ILE A 167 -1.76 -0.40 18.31
CA ILE A 167 -2.79 -1.38 18.69
C ILE A 167 -4.19 -0.79 18.47
N ARG A 168 -4.42 0.48 18.84
CA ARG A 168 -5.70 1.15 18.57
C ARG A 168 -6.00 1.21 17.08
N SER A 169 -5.01 1.61 16.27
CA SER A 169 -5.10 1.65 14.82
C SER A 169 -5.43 0.29 14.21
N PHE A 170 -4.76 -0.77 14.70
CA PHE A 170 -5.02 -2.15 14.30
C PHE A 170 -6.47 -2.57 14.61
N ASN A 171 -6.94 -2.29 15.84
CA ASN A 171 -8.31 -2.58 16.26
C ASN A 171 -9.37 -1.77 15.48
N GLN A 172 -8.96 -0.62 14.93
CA GLN A 172 -9.75 0.19 14.01
C GLN A 172 -9.67 -0.26 12.54
N GLY A 173 -9.15 -1.47 12.30
CA GLY A 173 -9.21 -2.15 11.01
C GLY A 173 -7.97 -2.02 10.12
N TYR A 174 -6.99 -1.19 10.48
CA TYR A 174 -5.80 -1.02 9.65
C TYR A 174 -4.73 -2.12 9.91
N GLN A 175 -4.71 -3.13 9.03
CA GLN A 175 -3.83 -4.29 9.13
C GLN A 175 -2.33 -3.95 9.08
N GLY A 176 -1.92 -2.91 8.33
CA GLY A 176 -0.52 -2.50 8.25
C GLY A 176 0.09 -2.07 9.60
N SER A 177 -0.73 -1.75 10.61
CA SER A 177 -0.26 -1.50 11.98
C SER A 177 0.38 -2.72 12.62
N ALA A 178 -0.02 -3.94 12.21
CA ALA A 178 0.60 -5.17 12.69
C ALA A 178 2.07 -5.27 12.26
N VAL A 179 2.42 -4.78 11.07
CA VAL A 179 3.81 -4.74 10.58
C VAL A 179 4.64 -3.81 11.46
N TYR A 180 4.11 -2.64 11.82
CA TYR A 180 4.78 -1.70 12.71
C TYR A 180 5.04 -2.33 14.09
N LEU A 181 4.01 -2.93 14.68
CA LEU A 181 4.11 -3.63 15.95
C LEU A 181 5.15 -4.75 15.89
N PHE A 182 5.10 -5.57 14.84
CA PHE A 182 6.01 -6.69 14.62
C PHE A 182 7.47 -6.25 14.50
N LYS A 183 7.76 -5.16 13.77
CA LYS A 183 9.13 -4.65 13.64
C LYS A 183 9.72 -4.18 14.97
N ASN A 184 8.90 -3.61 15.85
CA ASN A 184 9.34 -3.11 17.14
C ASN A 184 9.55 -4.20 18.20
N ASP A 185 8.76 -5.28 18.19
CA ASP A 185 8.98 -6.46 19.04
C ASP A 185 8.44 -7.73 18.37
N LYS A 186 9.31 -8.37 17.57
CA LYS A 186 8.93 -9.50 16.71
C LYS A 186 8.22 -10.62 17.46
N SER A 187 8.74 -11.01 18.62
CA SER A 187 8.21 -12.16 19.36
C SER A 187 6.87 -11.84 20.01
N LYS A 188 6.79 -10.73 20.77
CA LYS A 188 5.57 -10.40 21.53
C LYS A 188 4.44 -9.91 20.63
N LYS A 189 4.77 -9.40 19.43
CA LYS A 189 3.79 -8.81 18.50
C LYS A 189 3.48 -9.71 17.30
N LEU A 190 4.10 -10.89 17.21
CA LEU A 190 3.80 -11.91 16.17
C LEU A 190 2.30 -12.17 16.03
N LYS A 191 1.56 -12.20 17.15
CA LYS A 191 0.11 -12.44 17.15
C LYS A 191 -0.67 -11.47 16.25
N TYR A 192 -0.29 -10.19 16.22
CA TYR A 192 -0.97 -9.19 15.39
C TYR A 192 -0.68 -9.43 13.90
N LEU A 193 0.57 -9.77 13.58
CA LEU A 193 0.95 -10.09 12.20
C LEU A 193 0.25 -11.35 11.70
N THR A 194 0.19 -12.40 12.53
CA THR A 194 -0.58 -13.62 12.23
C THR A 194 -2.06 -13.33 12.05
N GLN A 195 -2.65 -12.45 12.87
CA GLN A 195 -4.04 -12.05 12.71
C GLN A 195 -4.27 -11.30 11.39
N SER A 196 -3.36 -10.39 11.01
CA SER A 196 -3.42 -9.74 9.69
C SER A 196 -3.34 -10.72 8.54
N ALA A 197 -2.43 -11.71 8.62
CA ALA A 197 -2.36 -12.77 7.62
C ALA A 197 -3.69 -13.55 7.52
N ASN A 198 -4.31 -13.90 8.65
CA ASN A 198 -5.61 -14.57 8.65
C ASN A 198 -6.73 -13.70 8.06
N ASN A 199 -6.60 -12.37 8.14
CA ASN A 199 -7.51 -11.41 7.52
C ASN A 199 -7.20 -11.16 6.02
N GLY A 200 -6.29 -11.90 5.40
CA GLY A 200 -5.96 -11.76 3.98
C GLY A 200 -4.94 -10.68 3.66
N PHE A 201 -4.26 -10.08 4.65
CA PHE A 201 -3.27 -9.04 4.41
C PHE A 201 -1.98 -9.63 3.83
N ILE A 202 -1.81 -9.53 2.51
CA ILE A 202 -0.72 -10.17 1.75
C ILE A 202 0.68 -9.84 2.29
N PRO A 203 1.01 -8.57 2.63
CA PRO A 203 2.29 -8.25 3.26
C PRO A 203 2.63 -9.05 4.53
N ALA A 204 1.63 -9.51 5.29
CA ALA A 204 1.90 -10.35 6.45
C ALA A 204 2.44 -11.73 6.05
N TYR A 205 2.11 -12.26 4.88
CA TYR A 205 2.59 -13.57 4.43
C TYR A 205 4.11 -13.56 4.21
N SER A 206 4.64 -12.56 3.50
CA SER A 206 6.08 -12.46 3.23
C SER A 206 6.88 -12.28 4.53
N LEU A 207 6.40 -11.44 5.44
CA LEU A 207 7.01 -11.22 6.75
C LEU A 207 6.95 -12.45 7.66
N LEU A 208 5.83 -13.18 7.69
CA LEU A 208 5.73 -14.42 8.46
C LEU A 208 6.61 -15.53 7.86
N SER A 209 6.70 -15.62 6.54
CA SER A 209 7.58 -16.57 5.86
C SER A 209 9.03 -16.36 6.28
N THR A 210 9.53 -15.12 6.20
CA THR A 210 10.92 -14.78 6.58
C THR A 210 11.16 -14.92 8.10
N TYR A 211 10.16 -14.63 8.93
CA TYR A 211 10.23 -14.86 10.38
C TYR A 211 10.37 -16.34 10.73
N TYR A 212 9.56 -17.21 10.14
CA TYR A 212 9.62 -18.65 10.43
C TYR A 212 10.82 -19.33 9.80
N GLU A 213 11.33 -18.79 8.69
CA GLU A 213 12.63 -19.16 8.13
C GLU A 213 13.75 -18.93 9.15
N SER A 214 13.84 -17.72 9.72
CA SER A 214 14.88 -17.39 10.72
C SER A 214 14.77 -18.20 12.02
N ARG A 215 13.65 -18.88 12.24
CA ARG A 215 13.39 -19.78 13.37
C ARG A 215 13.52 -21.25 13.00
N LYS A 216 13.91 -21.58 11.76
CA LYS A 216 14.00 -22.93 11.21
C LYS A 216 12.69 -23.73 11.31
N ASN A 217 11.55 -23.03 11.36
CA ASN A 217 10.23 -23.66 11.34
C ASN A 217 9.77 -23.85 9.89
N VAL A 218 10.24 -24.95 9.30
CA VAL A 218 10.04 -25.26 7.87
C VAL A 218 8.55 -25.35 7.49
N LYS A 219 7.70 -25.89 8.38
CA LYS A 219 6.27 -26.07 8.13
C LYS A 219 5.56 -24.72 7.95
N LEU A 220 5.73 -23.80 8.89
CA LEU A 220 5.07 -22.49 8.84
C LEU A 220 5.71 -21.58 7.79
N MET A 221 7.03 -21.63 7.63
CA MET A 221 7.72 -20.92 6.54
C MET A 221 7.14 -21.32 5.18
N ASN A 222 7.02 -22.62 4.89
CA ASN A 222 6.47 -23.08 3.62
C ASN A 222 4.99 -22.72 3.43
N LYS A 223 4.19 -22.72 4.52
CA LYS A 223 2.79 -22.26 4.48
C LYS A 223 2.69 -20.82 3.98
N TYR A 224 3.38 -19.89 4.64
CA TYR A 224 3.27 -18.47 4.31
C TYR A 224 3.99 -18.12 3.00
N LYS A 225 5.10 -18.78 2.68
CA LYS A 225 5.75 -18.68 1.37
C LYS A 225 4.78 -19.03 0.25
N LYS A 226 4.03 -20.14 0.40
CA LYS A 226 3.04 -20.56 -0.59
C LYS A 226 1.95 -19.50 -0.74
N LEU A 227 1.40 -18.98 0.37
CA LEU A 227 0.37 -17.94 0.33
C LEU A 227 0.87 -16.66 -0.35
N ALA A 228 2.06 -16.18 -0.01
CA ALA A 228 2.64 -14.97 -0.63
C ALA A 228 2.83 -15.16 -2.14
N VAL A 229 3.44 -16.28 -2.57
CA VAL A 229 3.61 -16.58 -4.00
C VAL A 229 2.25 -16.71 -4.69
N GLN A 230 1.30 -17.44 -4.12
CA GLN A 230 -0.06 -17.59 -4.67
C GLN A 230 -0.88 -16.29 -4.67
N SER A 231 -0.45 -15.26 -3.95
CA SER A 231 -1.09 -13.95 -4.01
C SER A 231 -0.52 -13.08 -5.14
N GLY A 232 0.49 -13.58 -5.88
CA GLY A 232 1.20 -12.80 -6.88
C GLY A 232 2.13 -11.74 -6.29
N ASP A 233 2.45 -11.82 -4.99
CA ASP A 233 3.29 -10.85 -4.26
C ASP A 233 4.63 -10.65 -4.97
N ARG A 234 4.72 -9.55 -5.71
CA ARG A 234 5.83 -9.26 -6.62
C ARG A 234 7.14 -9.10 -5.86
N ASP A 235 7.12 -8.38 -4.74
CA ASP A 235 8.32 -8.11 -3.96
C ASP A 235 8.84 -9.38 -3.28
N PHE A 236 7.94 -10.24 -2.79
CA PHE A 236 8.34 -11.52 -2.22
C PHE A 236 8.85 -12.51 -3.28
N ILE A 237 8.23 -12.57 -4.46
CA ILE A 237 8.73 -13.39 -5.58
C ILE A 237 10.12 -12.91 -6.02
N LYS A 238 10.34 -11.59 -6.07
CA LYS A 238 11.66 -11.00 -6.34
C LYS A 238 12.67 -11.32 -5.24
N TYR A 239 12.25 -11.29 -3.98
CA TYR A 239 13.07 -11.74 -2.85
C TYR A 239 13.50 -13.20 -3.05
N LEU A 240 12.58 -14.12 -3.37
CA LEU A 240 12.91 -15.53 -3.65
C LEU A 240 13.89 -15.68 -4.83
N PHE A 241 13.69 -14.92 -5.90
CA PHE A 241 14.63 -14.88 -7.03
C PHE A 241 16.05 -14.52 -6.57
N VAL A 242 16.20 -13.42 -5.82
CA VAL A 242 17.49 -12.94 -5.32
C VAL A 242 18.11 -13.91 -4.30
N SER A 243 17.29 -14.51 -3.43
CA SER A 243 17.75 -15.51 -2.45
C SER A 243 18.30 -16.74 -3.15
N TYR A 244 17.59 -17.31 -4.13
CA TYR A 244 18.05 -18.51 -4.85
C TYR A 244 19.24 -18.25 -5.77
N ILE A 245 19.40 -17.05 -6.33
CA ILE A 245 20.55 -16.76 -7.21
C ILE A 245 21.85 -16.55 -6.39
N ARG A 246 21.74 -15.98 -5.19
CA ARG A 246 22.87 -15.66 -4.31
C ARG A 246 23.18 -16.74 -3.29
N GLY A 247 22.21 -17.60 -2.97
CA GLY A 247 22.26 -18.47 -1.80
C GLY A 247 22.16 -17.66 -0.50
N TRP A 248 21.25 -16.69 -0.46
CA TRP A 248 21.08 -15.78 0.69
C TRP A 248 19.88 -16.20 1.55
N GLY A 249 19.98 -16.01 2.85
CA GLY A 249 19.02 -16.56 3.83
C GLY A 249 19.28 -18.04 4.09
N GLU A 250 18.24 -18.78 4.48
CA GLU A 250 18.27 -20.24 4.60
C GLU A 250 17.94 -20.91 3.24
N TYR A 251 18.03 -20.14 2.14
CA TYR A 251 17.84 -20.63 0.78
C TYR A 251 19.18 -20.99 0.15
N ASP A 252 19.40 -22.28 -0.06
CA ASP A 252 20.51 -22.75 -0.86
C ASP A 252 20.43 -22.21 -2.30
N LYS A 253 21.60 -21.93 -2.87
CA LYS A 253 21.72 -21.50 -4.25
C LYS A 253 21.07 -22.53 -5.17
N ASN A 254 20.06 -22.12 -5.92
CA ASN A 254 19.31 -22.98 -6.83
C ASN A 254 18.99 -22.24 -8.13
N ILE A 255 19.76 -22.55 -9.17
CA ILE A 255 19.66 -21.85 -10.46
C ILE A 255 18.32 -22.11 -11.15
N ASP A 256 17.76 -23.32 -11.04
CA ASP A 256 16.46 -23.67 -11.64
C ASP A 256 15.33 -22.85 -11.00
N LYS A 257 15.30 -22.75 -9.66
CA LYS A 257 14.32 -21.91 -8.95
C LYS A 257 14.54 -20.42 -9.21
N ALA A 258 15.79 -19.96 -9.23
CA ALA A 258 16.11 -18.58 -9.58
C ALA A 258 15.62 -18.24 -10.99
N TYR A 259 15.82 -19.12 -11.97
CA TYR A 259 15.29 -18.93 -13.31
C TYR A 259 13.77 -18.84 -13.32
N TYR A 260 13.08 -19.76 -12.65
CA TYR A 260 11.62 -19.76 -12.57
C TYR A 260 11.05 -18.45 -12.00
N TYR A 261 11.50 -18.03 -10.80
CA TYR A 261 11.01 -16.80 -10.19
C TYR A 261 11.46 -15.54 -10.96
N GLY A 262 12.68 -15.54 -11.51
CA GLY A 262 13.14 -14.45 -12.38
C GLY A 262 12.30 -14.32 -13.66
N SER A 263 11.84 -15.44 -14.24
CA SER A 263 10.91 -15.43 -15.38
C SER A 263 9.56 -14.85 -15.00
N ILE A 264 9.01 -15.19 -13.82
CA ILE A 264 7.75 -14.60 -13.33
C ILE A 264 7.89 -13.08 -13.19
N ILE A 265 8.95 -12.60 -12.52
CA ILE A 265 9.17 -11.16 -12.32
C ILE A 265 9.38 -10.41 -13.65
N SER A 266 10.06 -11.04 -14.61
CA SER A 266 10.21 -10.47 -15.96
C SER A 266 8.86 -10.36 -16.69
N LEU A 267 8.00 -11.38 -16.55
CA LEU A 267 6.64 -11.37 -17.11
C LEU A 267 5.72 -10.36 -16.41
N TYR A 268 5.97 -10.04 -15.14
CA TYR A 268 5.33 -8.92 -14.44
C TYR A 268 5.87 -7.54 -14.86
N GLY A 269 6.78 -7.47 -15.83
CA GLY A 269 7.25 -6.23 -16.45
C GLY A 269 8.55 -5.65 -15.88
N GLU A 270 9.25 -6.34 -14.98
CA GLU A 270 10.55 -5.86 -14.49
C GLU A 270 11.71 -6.26 -15.43
N ASP A 271 12.59 -5.31 -15.74
CA ASP A 271 13.79 -5.61 -16.55
C ASP A 271 14.85 -6.35 -15.72
N LEU A 272 14.86 -7.68 -15.85
CA LEU A 272 15.91 -8.55 -15.32
C LEU A 272 16.91 -9.01 -16.39
N SER A 273 16.97 -8.32 -17.55
CA SER A 273 17.74 -8.78 -18.70
C SER A 273 19.23 -8.97 -18.40
N ILE A 274 19.79 -8.25 -17.43
CA ILE A 274 21.17 -8.42 -16.95
C ILE A 274 21.47 -9.82 -16.40
N PHE A 275 20.47 -10.53 -15.87
CA PHE A 275 20.62 -11.89 -15.31
C PHE A 275 20.45 -12.98 -16.39
N PHE A 276 19.77 -12.65 -17.50
CA PHE A 276 19.50 -13.57 -18.60
C PHE A 276 20.47 -13.39 -19.80
N LYS A 277 21.01 -12.20 -20.04
CA LYS A 277 21.87 -11.92 -21.21
C LYS A 277 23.28 -12.51 -21.05
N LYS A 278 23.89 -12.85 -22.20
CA LYS A 278 25.26 -13.40 -22.30
C LYS A 278 26.34 -12.40 -21.85
N ASN A 279 26.04 -11.10 -21.82
CA ASN A 279 27.00 -10.04 -21.42
C ASN A 279 26.88 -9.62 -19.95
N GLY A 280 25.94 -10.19 -19.16
CA GLY A 280 25.84 -9.92 -17.71
C GLY A 280 27.03 -10.48 -16.91
N SER A 281 27.09 -10.26 -15.60
CA SER A 281 28.16 -10.85 -14.77
C SER A 281 28.15 -12.39 -14.84
N GLN A 282 29.26 -13.03 -15.23
CA GLN A 282 29.39 -14.50 -15.34
C GLN A 282 28.90 -15.25 -14.08
N LYS A 283 29.04 -14.63 -12.91
CA LYS A 283 28.61 -15.19 -11.61
C LYS A 283 27.10 -15.46 -11.55
N TYR A 284 26.27 -14.65 -12.22
CA TYR A 284 24.80 -14.67 -12.11
C TYR A 284 24.06 -14.94 -13.44
N ARG A 285 24.76 -15.30 -14.52
CA ARG A 285 24.14 -15.66 -15.81
C ARG A 285 23.30 -16.93 -15.67
N LEU A 286 21.98 -16.82 -15.77
CA LEU A 286 21.08 -17.97 -15.65
C LEU A 286 21.03 -18.77 -16.96
N ASN A 287 21.00 -18.09 -18.10
CA ASN A 287 20.86 -18.74 -19.41
C ASN A 287 22.07 -19.63 -19.79
N THR A 288 23.25 -19.40 -19.23
CA THR A 288 24.41 -20.27 -19.51
C THR A 288 24.50 -21.45 -18.55
N LYS A 289 23.69 -21.48 -17.49
CA LYS A 289 23.77 -22.45 -16.39
C LYS A 289 22.64 -23.47 -16.38
N ILE A 290 21.69 -23.36 -17.30
CA ILE A 290 20.53 -24.26 -17.43
C ILE A 290 20.51 -24.80 -18.86
N SER A 291 20.16 -26.08 -19.02
CA SER A 291 19.97 -26.71 -20.33
C SER A 291 18.79 -26.10 -21.10
N SER A 292 18.83 -26.17 -22.43
CA SER A 292 17.74 -25.64 -23.28
C SER A 292 16.37 -26.21 -22.91
N ALA A 293 16.28 -27.53 -22.71
CA ALA A 293 15.04 -28.21 -22.33
C ALA A 293 14.44 -27.68 -21.00
N LYS A 294 15.28 -27.50 -19.97
CA LYS A 294 14.83 -26.97 -18.68
C LYS A 294 14.35 -25.53 -18.77
N LYS A 295 15.00 -24.67 -19.57
CA LYS A 295 14.54 -23.29 -19.78
C LYS A 295 13.15 -23.25 -20.39
N ASN A 296 12.90 -24.08 -21.41
CA ASN A 296 11.60 -24.15 -22.07
C ASN A 296 10.51 -24.59 -21.08
N LEU A 297 10.79 -25.62 -20.28
CA LEU A 297 9.87 -26.10 -19.24
C LEU A 297 9.57 -25.04 -18.19
N LEU A 298 10.60 -24.40 -17.63
CA LEU A 298 10.44 -23.38 -16.58
C LEU A 298 9.75 -22.13 -17.11
N SER A 299 10.06 -21.71 -18.33
CA SER A 299 9.41 -20.57 -18.97
C SER A 299 7.93 -20.85 -19.22
N LYS A 300 7.58 -22.07 -19.64
CA LYS A 300 6.18 -22.49 -19.81
C LYS A 300 5.42 -22.42 -18.47
N LYS A 301 6.00 -23.00 -17.41
CA LYS A 301 5.41 -22.95 -16.07
C LYS A 301 5.25 -21.51 -15.56
N ALA A 302 6.23 -20.65 -15.78
CA ALA A 302 6.16 -19.24 -15.37
C ALA A 302 5.02 -18.50 -16.10
N LYS A 303 4.83 -18.76 -17.41
CA LYS A 303 3.70 -18.20 -18.17
C LYS A 303 2.35 -18.69 -17.65
N GLU A 304 2.21 -19.99 -17.42
CA GLU A 304 0.98 -20.57 -16.84
C GLU A 304 0.67 -19.98 -15.45
N PHE A 305 1.71 -19.77 -14.64
CA PHE A 305 1.59 -19.15 -13.33
C PHE A 305 1.08 -17.70 -13.43
N VAL A 306 1.74 -16.84 -14.23
CA VAL A 306 1.36 -15.43 -14.37
C VAL A 306 -0.06 -15.25 -14.92
N ASN A 307 -0.52 -16.17 -15.77
CA ASN A 307 -1.90 -16.15 -16.28
C ASN A 307 -2.96 -16.38 -15.18
N THR A 308 -2.60 -17.06 -14.09
CA THR A 308 -3.51 -17.41 -13.00
C THR A 308 -3.26 -16.60 -11.73
N HIS A 309 -2.12 -15.89 -11.67
CA HIS A 309 -1.66 -15.13 -10.53
C HIS A 309 -1.16 -13.77 -11.05
N PRO A 310 -2.03 -12.76 -11.19
CA PRO A 310 -1.61 -11.44 -11.63
C PRO A 310 -0.59 -10.84 -10.64
N PRO A 311 0.29 -9.93 -11.10
CA PRO A 311 1.22 -9.25 -10.20
C PRO A 311 0.46 -8.54 -9.09
N TYR A 312 0.94 -8.62 -7.86
CA TYR A 312 0.38 -7.88 -6.74
C TYR A 312 1.45 -7.02 -6.08
N TYR A 313 1.12 -5.75 -5.87
CA TYR A 313 1.94 -4.78 -5.18
C TYR A 313 1.05 -3.95 -4.24
N TYR A 314 1.19 -4.16 -2.93
CA TYR A 314 0.33 -3.49 -1.95
C TYR A 314 0.65 -2.00 -1.85
N TYR A 315 -0.28 -1.16 -2.27
CA TYR A 315 -0.24 0.29 -2.09
C TYR A 315 -1.15 0.73 -0.95
N ASP A 316 -0.63 1.50 -0.02
CA ASP A 316 -1.43 2.30 0.89
C ASP A 316 -0.86 3.72 1.03
N GLU A 317 -1.51 4.53 1.85
CA GLU A 317 -1.17 5.93 2.07
C GLU A 317 0.23 6.12 2.70
N PHE A 318 0.87 5.02 3.14
CA PHE A 318 2.20 4.98 3.77
C PHE A 318 3.26 4.27 2.89
N HIS A 319 2.86 3.52 1.87
CA HIS A 319 3.79 2.69 1.08
C HIS A 319 4.51 3.46 -0.04
N GLN A 320 3.88 4.45 -0.68
CA GLN A 320 4.49 5.20 -1.79
C GLN A 320 4.60 6.70 -1.53
N PRO A 321 5.56 7.39 -2.20
CA PRO A 321 6.74 6.85 -2.89
C PRO A 321 7.85 6.31 -1.98
N PHE A 322 7.63 6.19 -0.67
CA PHE A 322 8.76 6.28 0.28
C PHE A 322 8.93 5.12 1.24
N GLY A 323 8.05 4.13 1.21
CA GLY A 323 8.21 2.99 2.11
C GLY A 323 8.30 3.43 3.59
N LEU A 324 7.53 4.45 4.01
CA LEU A 324 7.37 4.76 5.45
C LEU A 324 7.02 3.47 6.20
N MET A 325 6.27 2.61 5.51
CA MET A 325 6.23 1.19 5.75
C MET A 325 6.78 0.43 4.53
N ASN A 326 8.01 -0.08 4.64
CA ASN A 326 8.48 -1.18 3.80
C ASN A 326 7.73 -2.44 4.24
N PHE A 327 6.71 -2.82 3.49
CA PHE A 327 5.90 -4.00 3.76
C PHE A 327 6.67 -5.29 3.45
#